data_AF-A0A842LYY7-F1
#
_entry.id   AF-A0A842LYY7-F1
#
_cell.length_a   1.000
_cell.length_b   1.000
_cell.length_c   1.000
_cell.angle_alpha   90.00
_cell.angle_beta   90.00
_cell.angle_gamma   90.00
#
_symmetry.space_group_name_H-M   'P 1'
#
loop_
_entity.id
_entity.type
_entity.pdbx_description
1 polymer ?
#
loop_
_entity_poly.entity_id
_entity_poly.type
_entity_poly.pdbx_seq_one_letter_code
_entity_poly.pdbx_strand_id
1 'polypeptide(L)'
;IGETHAIEVDEHMRTSVEDIYAAGDCCETVNLVTGKRVWIPLATVANKQGRVAGANIAGRNLIFPGALGTAIAKIFDLTVARTGLTEREATEEGFEFFVSYVHPYSHATYYPGAERMTIKLIVEKNTERVLGAQIIGRKGVDRRIDVLATAIQSKMTAEDLFNLDLAYSPPFSSAKDPVNVAGAVADNILRGEVRVITPEELAERLRRGDFPFLLDVRNEKEVKKGMIKGAVNIPLDELEEKIDEIPKDREVICYCATGLRSYIACRKLMQRGFRDVKNLTGSWESWIYDEFKVFPEN
;
A
#
# COMPACT_ATOMS: atom_id res chain seq x y z
N ILE A 1 -2.69 10.38 -33.37
CA ILE A 1 -3.08 9.31 -32.41
C ILE A 1 -1.82 8.97 -31.65
N GLY A 2 -1.90 8.95 -30.32
CA GLY A 2 -0.74 8.77 -29.45
C GLY A 2 -0.38 7.31 -29.21
N GLU A 3 0.61 7.09 -28.35
CA GLU A 3 1.18 5.77 -28.04
C GLU A 3 0.15 4.81 -27.42
N THR A 4 -0.87 5.35 -26.77
CA THR A 4 -1.95 4.58 -26.13
C THR A 4 -3.10 4.23 -27.08
N HIS A 5 -2.99 4.60 -28.36
CA HIS A 5 -4.06 4.59 -29.37
C HIS A 5 -5.22 5.56 -29.11
N ALA A 6 -5.17 6.38 -28.06
CA ALA A 6 -6.08 7.51 -27.88
C ALA A 6 -5.60 8.76 -28.65
N ILE A 7 -6.42 9.80 -28.72
CA ILE A 7 -6.04 11.08 -29.32
C ILE A 7 -4.91 11.70 -28.50
N GLU A 8 -3.78 11.98 -29.14
CA GLU A 8 -2.67 12.70 -28.51
C GLU A 8 -3.04 14.18 -28.34
N VAL A 9 -2.80 14.68 -27.14
CA VAL A 9 -2.95 16.10 -26.81
C VAL A 9 -1.75 16.64 -26.05
N ASP A 10 -1.46 17.93 -26.25
CA ASP A 10 -0.52 18.66 -25.40
C ASP A 10 -1.13 18.96 -24.02
N GLU A 11 -0.37 19.61 -23.13
CA GLU A 11 -0.83 19.96 -21.79
C GLU A 11 -1.97 21.01 -21.77
N HIS A 12 -2.19 21.69 -22.89
CA HIS A 12 -3.28 22.64 -23.12
C HIS A 12 -4.52 22.00 -23.77
N MET A 13 -4.52 20.67 -23.94
CA MET A 13 -5.56 19.86 -24.56
C MET A 13 -5.72 20.07 -26.08
N ARG A 14 -4.69 20.62 -26.74
CA ARG A 14 -4.65 20.80 -28.21
C ARG A 14 -4.25 19.51 -28.89
N THR A 15 -4.88 19.20 -30.02
CA THR A 15 -4.45 18.11 -30.90
C THR A 15 -3.33 18.56 -31.84
N SER A 16 -2.87 17.68 -32.72
CA SER A 16 -1.94 18.03 -33.79
C SER A 16 -2.55 18.87 -34.93
N VAL A 17 -3.87 19.08 -34.92
CA VAL A 17 -4.58 19.91 -35.90
C VAL A 17 -4.90 21.26 -35.26
N GLU A 18 -4.57 22.34 -35.97
CA GLU A 18 -4.85 23.71 -35.54
C GLU A 18 -6.33 23.90 -35.21
N ASP A 19 -6.63 24.65 -34.16
CA ASP A 19 -7.97 24.93 -33.64
C ASP A 19 -8.81 23.71 -33.20
N ILE A 20 -8.24 22.49 -33.18
CA ILE A 20 -8.91 21.28 -32.70
C ILE A 20 -8.35 20.86 -31.34
N TYR A 21 -9.25 20.73 -30.37
CA TYR A 21 -8.99 20.25 -29.01
C TYR A 21 -9.66 18.90 -28.77
N ALA A 22 -9.10 18.09 -27.87
CA ALA A 22 -9.72 16.85 -27.41
C ALA A 22 -9.61 16.74 -25.88
N ALA A 23 -10.62 16.16 -25.25
CA ALA A 23 -10.70 16.00 -23.80
C ALA A 23 -11.60 14.81 -23.44
N GLY A 24 -11.32 14.18 -22.31
CA GLY A 24 -12.05 13.01 -21.82
C GLY A 24 -11.51 11.70 -22.39
N ASP A 25 -12.33 10.66 -22.32
CA ASP A 25 -11.92 9.28 -22.56
C ASP A 25 -11.40 9.01 -23.98
N CYS A 26 -11.58 9.94 -24.91
CA CYS A 26 -11.04 9.83 -26.27
C CYS A 26 -9.56 10.21 -26.39
N CYS A 27 -8.96 10.86 -25.38
CA CYS A 27 -7.58 11.35 -25.43
C CYS A 27 -6.70 10.71 -24.36
N GLU A 28 -5.40 10.66 -24.63
CA GLU A 28 -4.41 10.27 -23.63
C GLU A 28 -4.02 11.44 -22.75
N THR A 29 -3.41 11.11 -21.60
CA THR A 29 -2.90 12.08 -20.64
C THR A 29 -1.51 11.64 -20.17
N VAL A 30 -0.94 12.39 -19.22
CA VAL A 30 0.31 12.05 -18.56
C VAL A 30 0.02 11.38 -17.21
N ASN A 31 0.69 10.27 -16.92
CA ASN A 31 0.70 9.67 -15.59
C ASN A 31 1.58 10.54 -14.67
N LEU A 32 1.02 11.06 -13.59
CA LEU A 32 1.75 12.00 -12.71
C LEU A 32 2.91 11.34 -11.93
N VAL A 33 2.96 10.02 -11.84
CA VAL A 33 4.05 9.28 -11.19
C VAL A 33 5.19 9.00 -12.16
N THR A 34 4.88 8.50 -13.36
CA THR A 34 5.90 8.06 -14.34
C THR A 34 6.32 9.16 -15.32
N GLY A 35 5.48 10.18 -15.51
CA GLY A 35 5.65 11.19 -16.55
C GLY A 35 5.37 10.70 -17.98
N LYS A 36 4.95 9.44 -18.17
CA LYS A 36 4.67 8.85 -19.48
C LYS A 36 3.22 9.04 -19.91
N ARG A 37 2.96 8.90 -21.21
CA ARG A 37 1.62 8.87 -21.78
C ARG A 37 0.84 7.67 -21.26
N VAL A 38 -0.42 7.90 -20.91
CA VAL A 38 -1.32 6.89 -20.36
C VAL A 38 -2.77 7.20 -20.75
N TRP A 39 -3.56 6.16 -20.93
CA TRP A 39 -5.00 6.28 -21.14
C TRP A 39 -5.75 5.98 -19.83
N ILE A 40 -6.44 6.99 -19.29
CA ILE A 40 -7.18 6.91 -18.02
C ILE A 40 -8.62 7.38 -18.26
N PRO A 41 -9.54 6.47 -18.63
CA PRO A 41 -10.94 6.79 -18.90
C PRO A 41 -11.72 6.95 -17.58
N LEU A 42 -11.57 8.11 -16.94
CA LEU A 42 -12.21 8.44 -15.66
C LEU A 42 -12.88 9.81 -15.73
N ALA A 43 -14.11 9.88 -15.20
CA ALA A 43 -14.90 11.12 -15.20
C ALA A 43 -14.19 12.32 -14.53
N THR A 44 -13.38 12.08 -13.49
CA THR A 44 -12.61 13.14 -12.82
C THR A 44 -11.52 13.72 -13.71
N VAL A 45 -10.91 12.90 -14.57
CA VAL A 45 -9.94 13.33 -15.59
C VAL A 45 -10.66 14.10 -16.69
N ALA A 46 -11.75 13.53 -17.23
CA ALA A 46 -12.52 14.14 -18.30
C ALA A 46 -13.07 15.54 -17.95
N ASN A 47 -13.60 15.73 -16.74
CA ASN A 47 -14.09 17.03 -16.30
C ASN A 47 -12.97 18.08 -16.20
N LYS A 48 -11.79 17.69 -15.69
CA LYS A 48 -10.63 18.59 -15.58
C LYS A 48 -10.06 18.95 -16.94
N GLN A 49 -9.92 17.98 -17.83
CA GLN A 49 -9.50 18.21 -19.22
C GLN A 49 -10.50 19.10 -19.96
N GLY A 50 -11.80 18.86 -19.83
CA GLY A 50 -12.85 19.69 -20.45
C GLY A 50 -12.81 21.15 -19.98
N ARG A 51 -12.55 21.39 -18.69
CA ARG A 51 -12.32 22.75 -18.17
C ARG A 51 -11.12 23.42 -18.84
N VAL A 52 -10.01 22.70 -19.00
CA VAL A 52 -8.79 23.24 -19.63
C VAL A 52 -9.02 23.51 -21.11
N ALA A 53 -9.54 22.53 -21.86
CA ALA A 53 -9.85 22.66 -23.28
C ALA A 53 -10.81 23.83 -23.55
N GLY A 54 -11.95 23.87 -22.84
CA GLY A 54 -12.94 24.93 -23.01
C GLY A 54 -12.41 26.33 -22.67
N ALA A 55 -11.60 26.45 -21.62
CA ALA A 55 -10.97 27.72 -21.27
C ALA A 55 -9.96 28.17 -22.35
N ASN A 56 -9.19 27.24 -22.90
CA ASN A 56 -8.17 27.54 -23.91
C ASN A 56 -8.79 27.90 -25.27
N ILE A 57 -9.89 27.25 -25.65
CA ILE A 57 -10.73 27.67 -26.80
C ILE A 57 -11.22 29.12 -26.61
N ALA A 58 -11.57 29.51 -25.39
CA ALA A 58 -12.00 30.87 -25.06
C ALA A 58 -10.85 31.88 -24.89
N GLY A 59 -9.63 31.54 -25.31
CA GLY A 59 -8.47 32.44 -25.26
C GLY A 59 -7.73 32.51 -23.91
N ARG A 60 -7.95 31.54 -23.01
CA ARG A 60 -7.11 31.35 -21.81
C ARG A 60 -5.89 30.47 -22.12
N ASN A 61 -5.02 30.32 -21.13
CA ASN A 61 -3.82 29.48 -21.20
C ASN A 61 -3.69 28.61 -19.94
N LEU A 62 -4.62 27.68 -19.77
CA LEU A 62 -4.63 26.69 -18.69
C LEU A 62 -3.92 25.41 -19.10
N ILE A 63 -3.41 24.69 -18.09
CA ILE A 63 -2.69 23.43 -18.25
C ILE A 63 -3.41 22.33 -17.47
N PHE A 64 -3.48 21.14 -18.06
CA PHE A 64 -3.81 19.91 -17.36
C PHE A 64 -2.52 19.10 -17.10
N PRO A 65 -2.07 18.97 -15.84
CA PRO A 65 -0.74 18.41 -15.55
C PRO A 65 -0.66 16.88 -15.71
N GLY A 66 -1.80 16.19 -15.82
CA GLY A 66 -1.88 14.73 -15.84
C GLY A 66 -2.82 14.16 -14.79
N ALA A 67 -2.79 12.85 -14.61
CA ALA A 67 -3.62 12.13 -13.65
C ALA A 67 -2.87 11.00 -12.93
N LEU A 68 -3.37 10.64 -11.73
CA LEU A 68 -2.88 9.50 -10.94
C LEU A 68 -3.66 8.20 -11.18
N GLY A 69 -4.79 8.26 -11.88
CA GLY A 69 -5.67 7.10 -12.01
C GLY A 69 -6.42 6.72 -10.72
N THR A 70 -6.64 7.69 -9.82
CA THR A 70 -7.42 7.48 -8.59
C THR A 70 -8.82 6.97 -8.93
N ALA A 71 -9.17 5.80 -8.38
CA ALA A 71 -10.46 5.15 -8.62
C ALA A 71 -10.97 4.52 -7.31
N ILE A 72 -12.30 4.48 -7.18
CA ILE A 72 -12.98 3.92 -6.01
C ILE A 72 -14.26 3.22 -6.46
N ALA A 73 -14.55 2.07 -5.87
CA ALA A 73 -15.72 1.26 -6.17
C ALA A 73 -16.33 0.67 -4.89
N LYS A 74 -17.66 0.52 -4.89
CA LYS A 74 -18.42 -0.16 -3.84
C LYS A 74 -18.71 -1.60 -4.29
N ILE A 75 -18.31 -2.58 -3.48
CA ILE A 75 -18.53 -4.00 -3.70
C ILE A 75 -19.27 -4.56 -2.50
N PHE A 76 -20.59 -4.74 -2.63
CA PHE A 76 -21.48 -5.03 -1.50
C PHE A 76 -21.31 -4.00 -0.37
N ASP A 77 -20.80 -4.42 0.77
CA ASP A 77 -20.51 -3.62 1.96
C ASP A 77 -19.04 -3.17 2.05
N LEU A 78 -18.21 -3.58 1.10
CA LEU A 78 -16.82 -3.17 0.97
C LEU A 78 -16.70 -1.96 0.04
N THR A 79 -15.72 -1.14 0.35
CA THR A 79 -15.18 -0.09 -0.51
C THR A 79 -13.76 -0.49 -0.89
N VAL A 80 -13.46 -0.43 -2.19
CA VAL A 80 -12.14 -0.72 -2.75
C VAL A 80 -11.68 0.52 -3.49
N ALA A 81 -10.47 0.98 -3.21
CA ALA A 81 -9.92 2.18 -3.82
C ALA A 81 -8.45 2.01 -4.19
N ARG A 82 -8.01 2.73 -5.22
CA ARG A 82 -6.61 2.80 -5.64
C ARG A 82 -6.23 4.20 -6.09
N THR A 83 -4.95 4.52 -6.03
CA THR A 83 -4.36 5.73 -6.64
C THR A 83 -2.87 5.48 -6.93
N GLY A 84 -2.33 6.13 -7.97
CA GLY A 84 -0.96 5.91 -8.41
C GLY A 84 -0.76 4.54 -9.04
N LEU A 85 0.46 4.01 -8.94
CA LEU A 85 0.87 2.76 -9.57
C LEU A 85 0.49 1.54 -8.73
N THR A 86 0.20 0.44 -9.41
CA THR A 86 0.20 -0.92 -8.85
C THR A 86 1.62 -1.51 -8.88
N GLU A 87 1.86 -2.64 -8.18
CA GLU A 87 3.17 -3.31 -8.24
C GLU A 87 3.55 -3.73 -9.65
N ARG A 88 2.57 -4.20 -10.43
CA ARG A 88 2.79 -4.58 -11.83
C ARG A 88 3.24 -3.38 -12.65
N GLU A 89 2.51 -2.28 -12.57
CA GLU A 89 2.85 -1.03 -13.28
C GLU A 89 4.22 -0.50 -12.80
N ALA A 90 4.50 -0.50 -11.49
CA ALA A 90 5.79 -0.06 -10.97
C ALA A 90 6.96 -0.94 -11.48
N THR A 91 6.74 -2.25 -11.60
CA THR A 91 7.73 -3.20 -12.16
C THR A 91 7.94 -2.97 -13.66
N GLU A 92 6.86 -2.84 -14.43
CA GLU A 92 6.90 -2.56 -15.89
C GLU A 92 7.59 -1.22 -16.19
N GLU A 93 7.44 -0.25 -15.30
CA GLU A 93 8.07 1.07 -15.37
C GLU A 93 9.53 1.08 -14.88
N GLY A 94 10.02 -0.02 -14.31
CA GLY A 94 11.41 -0.18 -13.88
C GLY A 94 11.73 0.48 -12.54
N PHE A 95 10.73 0.74 -11.69
CA PHE A 95 10.97 1.26 -10.35
C PHE A 95 11.55 0.19 -9.43
N GLU A 96 12.53 0.58 -8.62
CA GLU A 96 12.92 -0.19 -7.45
C GLU A 96 12.04 0.20 -6.26
N PHE A 97 11.15 -0.69 -5.86
CA PHE A 97 10.18 -0.43 -4.80
C PHE A 97 10.13 -1.55 -3.76
N PHE A 98 9.43 -1.28 -2.66
CA PHE A 98 8.94 -2.29 -1.74
C PHE A 98 7.46 -2.04 -1.43
N VAL A 99 6.82 -3.05 -0.84
CA VAL A 99 5.42 -3.01 -0.44
C VAL A 99 5.30 -3.11 1.07
N SER A 100 4.40 -2.30 1.62
CA SER A 100 4.00 -2.41 3.03
C SER A 100 2.48 -2.52 3.16
N TYR A 101 2.03 -3.39 4.06
CA TYR A 101 0.63 -3.55 4.42
C TYR A 101 0.41 -3.14 5.88
N VAL A 102 -0.67 -2.41 6.12
CA VAL A 102 -1.19 -2.13 7.47
C VAL A 102 -2.69 -2.41 7.54
N HIS A 103 -3.15 -2.82 8.72
CA HIS A 103 -4.57 -3.13 8.94
C HIS A 103 -5.21 -2.30 10.06
N PRO A 104 -5.23 -0.96 9.95
CA PRO A 104 -5.75 -0.09 10.99
C PRO A 104 -7.29 -0.11 11.04
N TYR A 105 -7.84 0.41 12.13
CA TYR A 105 -9.28 0.68 12.24
C TYR A 105 -9.61 2.07 11.67
N SER A 106 -10.84 2.23 11.18
CA SER A 106 -11.37 3.47 10.60
C SER A 106 -11.29 4.66 11.55
N HIS A 107 -11.41 4.40 12.86
CA HIS A 107 -11.35 5.36 13.95
C HIS A 107 -11.01 4.65 15.27
N ALA A 108 -10.98 5.42 16.37
CA ALA A 108 -10.60 4.90 17.69
C ALA A 108 -11.45 3.69 18.11
N THR A 109 -10.80 2.60 18.50
CA THR A 109 -11.46 1.30 18.77
C THR A 109 -12.34 1.28 20.01
N TYR A 110 -12.13 2.22 20.95
CA TYR A 110 -13.01 2.40 22.10
C TYR A 110 -14.30 3.14 21.76
N TYR A 111 -14.39 3.77 20.59
CA TYR A 111 -15.63 4.38 20.10
C TYR A 111 -16.40 3.37 19.24
N PRO A 112 -17.74 3.27 19.38
CA PRO A 112 -18.53 2.25 18.68
C PRO A 112 -18.36 2.26 17.15
N GLY A 113 -18.48 1.08 16.54
CA GLY A 113 -18.58 0.93 15.09
C GLY A 113 -17.27 1.13 14.31
N ALA A 114 -16.12 1.02 14.98
CA ALA A 114 -14.81 1.01 14.33
C ALA A 114 -14.64 -0.25 13.47
N GLU A 115 -14.26 -0.07 12.21
CA GLU A 115 -14.09 -1.17 11.27
C GLU A 115 -12.69 -1.20 10.70
N ARG A 116 -12.18 -2.41 10.48
CA ARG A 116 -10.83 -2.61 9.95
C ARG A 116 -10.80 -2.29 8.46
N MET A 117 -9.69 -1.72 8.02
CA MET A 117 -9.32 -1.60 6.62
C MET A 117 -7.93 -2.18 6.41
N THR A 118 -7.61 -2.52 5.17
CA THR A 118 -6.25 -2.87 4.72
C THR A 118 -5.76 -1.77 3.81
N ILE A 119 -4.59 -1.24 4.10
CA ILE A 119 -3.88 -0.28 3.25
C ILE A 119 -2.60 -0.95 2.76
N LYS A 120 -2.39 -0.93 1.46
CA LYS A 120 -1.14 -1.30 0.79
C LYS A 120 -0.50 -0.03 0.25
N LEU A 121 0.77 0.18 0.58
CA LEU A 121 1.61 1.21 -0.04
C LEU A 121 2.67 0.57 -0.92
N ILE A 122 2.96 1.24 -2.04
CA ILE A 122 4.08 0.95 -2.93
C ILE A 122 5.01 2.16 -2.86
N VAL A 123 6.23 1.93 -2.40
CA VAL A 123 7.18 3.01 -2.06
C VAL A 123 8.49 2.80 -2.80
N GLU A 124 8.94 3.85 -3.49
CA GLU A 124 10.21 3.87 -4.22
C GLU A 124 11.38 3.86 -3.23
N LYS A 125 12.35 2.94 -3.40
CA LYS A 125 13.47 2.80 -2.47
C LYS A 125 14.42 3.99 -2.48
N ASN A 126 14.69 4.54 -3.67
CA ASN A 126 15.75 5.55 -3.84
C ASN A 126 15.31 6.96 -3.42
N THR A 127 14.05 7.31 -3.68
CA THR A 127 13.52 8.64 -3.36
C THR A 127 12.55 8.62 -2.18
N GLU A 128 12.22 7.44 -1.66
CA GLU A 128 11.29 7.23 -0.53
C GLU A 128 9.85 7.71 -0.79
N ARG A 129 9.54 8.07 -2.03
CA ARG A 129 8.25 8.61 -2.45
C ARG A 129 7.24 7.48 -2.54
N VAL A 130 6.00 7.80 -2.19
CA VAL A 130 4.88 6.89 -2.40
C VAL A 130 4.52 6.91 -3.88
N LEU A 131 4.62 5.75 -4.55
CA LEU A 131 4.28 5.58 -5.96
C LEU A 131 2.81 5.23 -6.17
N GLY A 132 2.22 4.55 -5.19
CA GLY A 132 0.84 4.12 -5.26
C GLY A 132 0.30 3.58 -3.95
N ALA A 133 -1.03 3.54 -3.87
CA ALA A 133 -1.74 3.03 -2.73
C ALA A 133 -3.02 2.28 -3.14
N GLN A 134 -3.35 1.24 -2.38
CA GLN A 134 -4.60 0.49 -2.51
C GLN A 134 -5.21 0.32 -1.13
N ILE A 135 -6.54 0.48 -1.04
CA ILE A 135 -7.26 0.34 0.22
C ILE A 135 -8.52 -0.50 -0.01
N ILE A 136 -8.75 -1.45 0.90
CA ILE A 136 -10.01 -2.19 1.01
C ILE A 136 -10.53 -2.13 2.43
N GLY A 137 -11.82 -1.87 2.60
CA GLY A 137 -12.44 -1.79 3.92
C GLY A 137 -13.89 -1.35 3.84
N ARG A 138 -14.57 -1.36 4.98
CA ARG A 138 -16.01 -1.04 5.05
C ARG A 138 -16.30 0.43 5.37
N LYS A 139 -15.38 1.11 6.08
CA LYS A 139 -15.53 2.51 6.50
C LYS A 139 -14.25 3.31 6.34
N GLY A 140 -14.40 4.56 5.91
CA GLY A 140 -13.31 5.55 5.86
C GLY A 140 -12.25 5.32 4.78
N VAL A 141 -12.54 4.46 3.80
CA VAL A 141 -11.63 4.15 2.67
C VAL A 141 -11.47 5.35 1.74
N ASP A 142 -12.58 6.00 1.41
CA ASP A 142 -12.69 7.24 0.63
C ASP A 142 -11.80 8.36 1.19
N ARG A 143 -11.91 8.64 2.50
CA ARG A 143 -11.08 9.66 3.15
C ARG A 143 -9.59 9.37 3.00
N ARG A 144 -9.18 8.11 3.18
CA ARG A 144 -7.75 7.75 3.19
C ARG A 144 -7.17 7.71 1.78
N ILE A 145 -7.94 7.25 0.80
CA ILE A 145 -7.46 7.24 -0.59
C ILE A 145 -7.30 8.66 -1.12
N ASP A 146 -8.15 9.61 -0.73
CA ASP A 146 -8.03 11.01 -1.14
C ASP A 146 -6.79 11.69 -0.52
N VAL A 147 -6.50 11.40 0.76
CA VAL A 147 -5.27 11.87 1.40
C VAL A 147 -4.03 11.28 0.70
N LEU A 148 -4.02 9.97 0.42
CA LEU A 148 -2.90 9.33 -0.27
C LEU A 148 -2.76 9.83 -1.72
N ALA A 149 -3.86 10.06 -2.44
CA ALA A 149 -3.81 10.65 -3.77
C ALA A 149 -3.22 12.06 -3.74
N THR A 150 -3.60 12.87 -2.74
CA THR A 150 -3.02 14.20 -2.53
C THR A 150 -1.52 14.13 -2.23
N ALA A 151 -1.11 13.19 -1.39
CA ALA A 151 0.28 12.97 -1.02
C ALA A 151 1.13 12.52 -2.21
N ILE A 152 0.67 11.55 -2.98
CA ILE A 152 1.36 11.04 -4.18
C ILE A 152 1.46 12.14 -5.24
N GLN A 153 0.38 12.90 -5.48
CA GLN A 153 0.40 14.03 -6.41
C GLN A 153 1.43 15.09 -5.98
N SER A 154 1.61 15.27 -4.67
CA SER A 154 2.58 16.19 -4.08
C SER A 154 3.98 15.59 -3.90
N LYS A 155 4.21 14.36 -4.39
CA LYS A 155 5.49 13.64 -4.31
C LYS A 155 5.99 13.43 -2.88
N MET A 156 5.08 13.30 -1.91
CA MET A 156 5.40 13.08 -0.50
C MET A 156 6.09 11.72 -0.28
N THR A 157 6.99 11.70 0.70
CA THR A 157 7.69 10.50 1.17
C THR A 157 6.88 9.74 2.23
N ALA A 158 7.33 8.53 2.58
CA ALA A 158 6.78 7.78 3.71
C ALA A 158 6.88 8.54 5.05
N GLU A 159 7.99 9.25 5.29
CA GLU A 159 8.17 10.10 6.47
C GLU A 159 7.17 11.26 6.48
N ASP A 160 6.94 11.90 5.33
CA ASP A 160 5.96 12.97 5.22
C ASP A 160 4.54 12.49 5.57
N LEU A 161 4.16 11.27 5.16
CA LEU A 161 2.88 10.66 5.51
C LEU A 161 2.72 10.49 7.04
N PHE A 162 3.79 10.11 7.74
CA PHE A 162 3.75 10.00 9.20
C PHE A 162 3.48 11.35 9.86
N ASN A 163 4.05 12.43 9.31
CA ASN A 163 3.98 13.78 9.85
C ASN A 163 2.73 14.58 9.45
N LEU A 164 1.82 14.02 8.64
CA LEU A 164 0.56 14.66 8.28
C LEU A 164 -0.30 14.97 9.52
N ASP A 165 -0.66 16.25 9.70
CA ASP A 165 -1.59 16.72 10.74
C ASP A 165 -3.05 16.54 10.27
N LEU A 166 -3.63 15.38 10.61
CA LEU A 166 -4.97 14.99 10.15
C LEU A 166 -6.00 15.14 11.27
N ALA A 167 -7.19 15.63 10.90
CA ALA A 167 -8.28 15.86 11.85
C ALA A 167 -8.65 14.61 12.66
N TYR A 168 -8.64 14.76 13.99
CA TYR A 168 -8.92 13.69 14.94
C TYR A 168 -10.02 14.06 15.92
N SER A 169 -11.00 13.17 16.02
CA SER A 169 -11.75 12.89 17.24
C SER A 169 -12.23 11.43 17.19
N PRO A 170 -12.63 10.82 18.33
CA PRO A 170 -12.88 9.38 18.41
C PRO A 170 -13.86 8.79 17.37
N PRO A 171 -14.92 9.50 16.92
CA PRO A 171 -15.82 9.00 15.88
C PRO A 171 -15.24 8.99 14.46
N PHE A 172 -14.15 9.71 14.19
CA PHE A 172 -13.67 9.96 12.81
C PHE A 172 -12.27 9.43 12.52
N SER A 173 -11.40 9.35 13.52
CA SER A 173 -10.04 8.82 13.36
C SER A 173 -9.47 8.31 14.70
N SER A 174 -8.19 7.99 14.70
CA SER A 174 -7.36 7.69 15.86
C SER A 174 -6.29 8.77 16.02
N ALA A 175 -5.62 8.83 17.17
CA ALA A 175 -4.54 9.80 17.41
C ALA A 175 -3.40 9.71 16.38
N LYS A 176 -3.19 8.54 15.79
CA LYS A 176 -2.46 8.34 14.54
C LYS A 176 -3.46 7.83 13.51
N ASP A 177 -3.72 8.60 12.46
CA ASP A 177 -4.61 8.17 11.39
C ASP A 177 -4.04 6.90 10.72
N PRO A 178 -4.87 6.02 10.16
CA PRO A 178 -4.45 5.00 9.21
C PRO A 178 -3.34 5.42 8.23
N VAL A 179 -3.38 6.64 7.68
CA VAL A 179 -2.31 7.15 6.79
C VAL A 179 -0.99 7.34 7.55
N ASN A 180 -1.03 7.94 8.75
CA ASN A 180 0.18 8.11 9.56
C ASN A 180 0.78 6.75 9.93
N VAL A 181 -0.05 5.76 10.26
CA VAL A 181 0.39 4.39 10.56
C VAL A 181 1.05 3.73 9.34
N ALA A 182 0.45 3.89 8.16
CA ALA A 182 1.03 3.38 6.91
C ALA A 182 2.38 4.03 6.60
N GLY A 183 2.49 5.36 6.76
CA GLY A 183 3.74 6.12 6.63
C GLY A 183 4.81 5.64 7.59
N ALA A 184 4.50 5.51 8.89
CA ALA A 184 5.44 5.06 9.90
C ALA A 184 6.00 3.65 9.62
N VAL A 185 5.15 2.73 9.17
CA VAL A 185 5.59 1.36 8.82
C VAL A 185 6.52 1.39 7.62
N ALA A 186 6.19 2.15 6.58
CA ALA A 186 7.05 2.29 5.41
C ALA A 186 8.38 3.00 5.72
N ASP A 187 8.37 4.04 6.56
CA ASP A 187 9.55 4.76 7.02
C ASP A 187 10.49 3.85 7.84
N ASN A 188 9.96 3.03 8.75
CA ASN A 188 10.77 2.05 9.49
C ASN A 188 11.46 1.03 8.56
N ILE A 189 10.82 0.66 7.45
CA ILE A 189 11.40 -0.25 6.45
C ILE A 189 12.54 0.46 5.71
N LEU A 190 12.33 1.70 5.27
CA LEU A 190 13.33 2.52 4.58
C LEU A 190 14.57 2.78 5.43
N ARG A 191 14.38 3.10 6.72
CA ARG A 191 15.48 3.30 7.68
C ARG A 191 16.22 2.01 8.05
N GLY A 192 15.81 0.87 7.52
CA GLY A 192 16.41 -0.43 7.80
C GLY A 192 16.18 -0.90 9.24
N GLU A 193 15.19 -0.33 9.95
CA GLU A 193 14.88 -0.76 11.31
C GLU A 193 14.33 -2.19 11.35
N VAL A 194 13.65 -2.59 10.27
CA VAL A 194 13.17 -3.95 10.06
C VAL A 194 13.21 -4.27 8.57
N ARG A 195 13.67 -5.47 8.22
CA ARG A 195 13.49 -6.00 6.86
C ARG A 195 12.13 -6.65 6.75
N VAL A 196 11.52 -6.59 5.57
CA VAL A 196 10.20 -7.19 5.33
C VAL A 196 10.25 -8.22 4.21
N ILE A 197 9.25 -9.10 4.24
CA ILE A 197 8.90 -10.02 3.15
C ILE A 197 7.39 -9.89 2.93
N THR A 198 6.94 -9.93 1.68
CA THR A 198 5.51 -9.90 1.37
C THR A 198 4.89 -11.31 1.47
N PRO A 199 3.58 -11.42 1.72
CA PRO A 199 2.87 -12.70 1.63
C PRO A 199 3.11 -13.44 0.31
N GLU A 200 3.08 -12.72 -0.81
CA GLU A 200 3.30 -13.23 -2.15
C GLU A 200 4.70 -13.85 -2.29
N GLU A 201 5.74 -13.12 -1.85
CA GLU A 201 7.14 -13.56 -1.89
C GLU A 201 7.36 -14.79 -0.99
N LEU A 202 6.82 -14.77 0.23
CA LEU A 202 6.91 -15.91 1.14
C LEU A 202 6.19 -17.14 0.58
N ALA A 203 4.99 -16.98 0.02
CA ALA A 203 4.24 -18.07 -0.57
C ALA A 203 4.96 -18.68 -1.78
N GLU A 204 5.65 -17.89 -2.59
CA GLU A 204 6.50 -18.39 -3.68
C GLU A 204 7.70 -19.19 -3.17
N ARG A 205 8.38 -18.70 -2.13
CA ARG A 205 9.51 -19.40 -1.50
C ARG A 205 9.09 -20.76 -0.91
N LEU A 206 7.99 -20.80 -0.16
CA LEU A 206 7.47 -22.04 0.41
C LEU A 206 7.08 -23.05 -0.68
N ARG A 207 6.49 -22.60 -1.81
CA ARG A 207 6.18 -23.47 -2.96
C ARG A 207 7.43 -24.05 -3.63
N ARG A 208 8.55 -23.33 -3.58
CA ARG A 208 9.85 -23.78 -4.11
C ARG A 208 10.64 -24.68 -3.15
N GLY A 209 10.11 -24.93 -1.95
CA GLY A 209 10.78 -25.74 -0.94
C GLY A 209 11.81 -24.99 -0.10
N ASP A 210 11.83 -23.65 -0.16
CA ASP A 210 12.64 -22.81 0.71
C ASP A 210 11.85 -22.50 2.00
N PHE A 211 12.27 -23.13 3.11
CA PHE A 211 11.57 -23.11 4.40
C PHE A 211 12.38 -22.34 5.46
N PRO A 212 12.23 -21.00 5.53
CA PRO A 212 12.77 -20.21 6.62
C PRO A 212 12.15 -20.61 7.97
N PHE A 213 12.73 -20.16 9.08
CA PHE A 213 12.14 -20.36 10.39
C PHE A 213 10.97 -19.39 10.58
N LEU A 214 9.74 -19.89 10.49
CA LEU A 214 8.53 -19.10 10.65
C LEU A 214 8.17 -18.98 12.13
N LEU A 215 8.11 -17.75 12.64
CA LEU A 215 7.80 -17.45 14.03
C LEU A 215 6.44 -16.74 14.14
N ASP A 216 5.43 -17.44 14.66
CA ASP A 216 4.11 -16.89 14.95
C ASP A 216 4.10 -16.34 16.38
N VAL A 217 4.01 -15.01 16.52
CA VAL A 217 3.99 -14.35 17.84
C VAL A 217 2.59 -14.00 18.35
N ARG A 218 1.55 -14.61 17.77
CA ARG A 218 0.16 -14.47 18.24
C ARG A 218 -0.08 -15.32 19.48
N ASN A 219 -1.17 -15.02 20.19
CA ASN A 219 -1.58 -15.79 21.35
C ASN A 219 -2.31 -17.07 20.92
N GLU A 220 -2.31 -18.10 21.77
CA GLU A 220 -2.90 -19.42 21.47
C GLU A 220 -4.33 -19.37 20.90
N LYS A 221 -5.17 -18.46 21.40
CA LYS A 221 -6.55 -18.31 20.92
C LYS A 221 -6.64 -17.91 19.44
N GLU A 222 -5.69 -17.12 18.97
CA GLU A 222 -5.61 -16.71 17.56
C GLU A 222 -5.07 -17.85 16.71
N VAL A 223 -4.06 -18.55 17.21
CA VAL A 223 -3.38 -19.69 16.58
C VAL A 223 -4.34 -20.86 16.33
N LYS A 224 -5.30 -21.07 17.23
CA LYS A 224 -6.39 -22.05 17.05
C LYS A 224 -7.25 -21.82 15.80
N LYS A 225 -7.22 -20.63 15.21
CA LYS A 225 -7.94 -20.31 13.96
C LYS A 225 -7.15 -20.69 12.71
N GLY A 226 -5.90 -21.10 12.85
CA GLY A 226 -4.99 -21.44 11.76
C GLY A 226 -3.64 -20.75 11.90
N MET A 227 -2.63 -21.31 11.24
CA MET A 227 -1.24 -20.87 11.22
C MET A 227 -0.66 -21.04 9.83
N ILE A 228 0.44 -20.36 9.52
CA ILE A 228 1.23 -20.68 8.34
C ILE A 228 1.87 -22.05 8.59
N LYS A 229 1.77 -22.95 7.60
CA LYS A 229 2.29 -24.32 7.72
C LYS A 229 3.78 -24.30 8.08
N GLY A 230 4.16 -25.04 9.12
CA GLY A 230 5.54 -25.11 9.61
C GLY A 230 5.95 -23.98 10.57
N ALA A 231 5.05 -23.07 10.93
CA ALA A 231 5.34 -22.04 11.92
C ALA A 231 5.43 -22.59 13.34
N VAL A 232 6.41 -22.08 14.09
CA VAL A 232 6.56 -22.26 15.53
C VAL A 232 5.86 -21.10 16.24
N ASN A 233 4.96 -21.39 17.17
CA ASN A 233 4.27 -20.36 17.95
C ASN A 233 4.99 -20.07 19.26
N ILE A 234 5.46 -18.83 19.41
CA ILE A 234 5.97 -18.29 20.67
C ILE A 234 5.30 -16.93 20.85
N PRO A 235 4.26 -16.82 21.69
CA PRO A 235 3.56 -15.56 21.94
C PRO A 235 4.55 -14.43 22.29
N LEU A 236 4.29 -13.21 21.82
CA LEU A 236 5.21 -12.08 22.00
C LEU A 236 5.63 -11.87 23.47
N ASP A 237 4.69 -12.08 24.40
CA ASP A 237 4.92 -11.88 25.85
C ASP A 237 5.84 -12.96 26.45
N GLU A 238 5.94 -14.12 25.81
CA GLU A 238 6.81 -15.26 26.20
C GLU A 238 8.14 -15.28 25.43
N LEU A 239 8.27 -14.45 24.38
CA LEU A 239 9.41 -14.45 23.47
C LEU A 239 10.75 -14.29 24.17
N GLU A 240 10.76 -13.52 25.25
CA GLU A 240 11.98 -13.21 26.02
C GLU A 240 12.55 -14.45 26.72
N GLU A 241 11.65 -15.26 27.30
CA GLU A 241 11.98 -16.46 28.06
C GLU A 241 12.34 -17.63 27.14
N LYS A 242 11.76 -17.64 25.93
CA LYS A 242 11.90 -18.73 24.94
C LYS A 242 12.81 -18.36 23.76
N ILE A 243 13.59 -17.29 23.87
CA ILE A 243 14.39 -16.78 22.76
C ILE A 243 15.45 -17.78 22.27
N ASP A 244 15.94 -18.63 23.17
CA ASP A 244 16.95 -19.65 22.88
C ASP A 244 16.38 -20.83 22.08
N GLU A 245 15.05 -20.96 21.98
CA GLU A 245 14.39 -21.93 21.10
C GLU A 245 14.46 -21.53 19.61
N ILE A 246 14.84 -20.27 19.31
CA ILE A 246 14.85 -19.70 17.97
C ILE A 246 16.26 -19.82 17.36
N PRO A 247 16.42 -20.43 16.16
CA PRO A 247 17.73 -20.63 15.56
C PRO A 247 18.36 -19.31 15.10
N LYS A 248 19.57 -19.01 15.57
CA LYS A 248 20.33 -17.79 15.20
C LYS A 248 21.05 -17.88 13.86
N ASP A 249 21.23 -19.10 13.35
CA ASP A 249 21.94 -19.44 12.12
C ASP A 249 21.03 -19.54 10.89
N ARG A 250 19.72 -19.32 11.06
CA ARG A 250 18.71 -19.37 10.00
C ARG A 250 18.01 -18.02 9.84
N GLU A 251 17.46 -17.78 8.65
CA GLU A 251 16.52 -16.69 8.45
C GLU A 251 15.25 -16.93 9.28
N VAL A 252 14.86 -15.93 10.07
CA VAL A 252 13.65 -15.92 10.88
C VAL A 252 12.64 -14.96 10.27
N ILE A 253 11.43 -15.45 9.98
CA ILE A 253 10.32 -14.63 9.52
C ILE A 253 9.27 -14.58 10.62
N CYS A 254 9.13 -13.41 11.24
CA CYS A 254 8.13 -13.17 12.27
C CYS A 254 6.82 -12.73 11.64
N TYR A 255 5.70 -13.23 12.16
CA TYR A 255 4.38 -12.72 11.84
C TYR A 255 3.48 -12.72 13.08
N CYS A 256 2.52 -11.81 13.10
CA CYS A 256 1.47 -11.79 14.11
C CYS A 256 0.09 -11.71 13.44
N ALA A 257 -0.92 -11.09 14.07
CA ALA A 257 -2.17 -10.82 13.37
C ALA A 257 -1.98 -9.81 12.23
N THR A 258 -1.41 -8.63 12.51
CA THR A 258 -1.50 -7.45 11.63
C THR A 258 -0.17 -6.72 11.40
N GLY A 259 0.95 -7.28 11.86
CA GLY A 259 2.30 -6.70 11.70
C GLY A 259 2.92 -6.04 12.95
N LEU A 260 2.14 -5.48 13.88
CA LEU A 260 2.70 -4.70 15.00
C LEU A 260 3.50 -5.55 16.00
N ARG A 261 2.92 -6.65 16.49
CA ARG A 261 3.58 -7.52 17.48
C ARG A 261 4.81 -8.21 16.88
N SER A 262 4.75 -8.58 15.61
CA SER A 262 5.87 -9.19 14.90
C SER A 262 6.98 -8.19 14.59
N TYR A 263 6.66 -6.92 14.33
CA TYR A 263 7.67 -5.85 14.31
C TYR A 263 8.44 -5.78 15.65
N ILE A 264 7.73 -5.78 16.78
CA ILE A 264 8.36 -5.77 18.11
C ILE A 264 9.22 -7.03 18.31
N ALA A 265 8.73 -8.20 17.90
CA ALA A 265 9.50 -9.44 17.95
C ALA A 265 10.78 -9.36 17.12
N CYS A 266 10.71 -8.85 15.88
CA CYS A 266 11.89 -8.65 15.05
C CYS A 266 12.93 -7.76 15.74
N ARG A 267 12.50 -6.64 16.32
CA ARG A 267 13.39 -5.71 17.03
C ARG A 267 14.05 -6.37 18.25
N LYS A 268 13.30 -7.16 19.02
CA LYS A 268 13.85 -7.96 20.15
C LYS A 268 14.90 -8.97 19.67
N LEU A 269 14.61 -9.72 18.61
CA LEU A 269 15.55 -10.69 18.04
C LEU A 269 16.83 -10.01 17.52
N MET A 270 16.70 -8.91 16.78
CA MET A 270 17.85 -8.16 16.26
C MET A 270 18.75 -7.64 17.39
N GLN A 271 18.17 -7.12 18.48
CA GLN A 271 18.91 -6.71 19.69
C GLN A 271 19.64 -7.87 20.38
N ARG A 272 19.22 -9.11 20.13
CA ARG A 272 19.80 -10.35 20.69
C ARG A 272 20.74 -11.08 19.72
N GLY A 273 21.14 -10.38 18.67
CA GLY A 273 22.18 -10.80 17.73
C GLY A 273 21.69 -11.67 16.59
N PHE A 274 20.38 -11.82 16.40
CA PHE A 274 19.84 -12.47 15.19
C PHE A 274 20.10 -11.55 13.99
N ARG A 275 20.87 -12.06 13.02
CA ARG A 275 21.30 -11.27 11.86
C ARG A 275 20.29 -11.27 10.74
N ASP A 276 19.56 -12.38 10.58
CA ASP A 276 18.61 -12.56 9.48
C ASP A 276 17.16 -12.67 9.95
N VAL A 277 16.54 -11.51 10.18
CA VAL A 277 15.18 -11.41 10.68
C VAL A 277 14.35 -10.54 9.74
N LYS A 278 13.20 -11.05 9.30
CA LYS A 278 12.22 -10.31 8.48
C LYS A 278 10.86 -10.33 9.14
N ASN A 279 10.13 -9.23 9.02
CA ASN A 279 8.72 -9.16 9.38
C ASN A 279 7.86 -9.47 8.15
N LEU A 280 6.91 -10.40 8.27
CA LEU A 280 5.88 -10.60 7.25
C LEU A 280 4.93 -9.40 7.27
N THR A 281 5.02 -8.56 6.23
CA THR A 281 4.23 -7.33 6.14
C THR A 281 2.74 -7.66 6.03
N GLY A 282 1.89 -6.95 6.79
CA GLY A 282 0.47 -7.30 6.98
C GLY A 282 0.21 -8.56 7.82
N SER A 283 1.17 -9.47 7.91
CA SER A 283 1.14 -10.70 8.70
C SER A 283 -0.04 -11.62 8.35
N TRP A 284 -0.65 -12.27 9.35
CA TRP A 284 -1.70 -13.27 9.15
C TRP A 284 -2.91 -12.73 8.38
N GLU A 285 -3.33 -11.49 8.65
CA GLU A 285 -4.48 -10.88 7.96
C GLU A 285 -4.23 -10.79 6.46
N SER A 286 -3.08 -10.29 5.99
CA SER A 286 -2.75 -10.30 4.56
C SER A 286 -2.55 -11.72 4.02
N TRP A 287 -1.94 -12.62 4.79
CA TRP A 287 -1.69 -14.00 4.36
C TRP A 287 -2.96 -14.76 3.97
N ILE A 288 -4.06 -14.56 4.71
CA ILE A 288 -5.31 -15.28 4.45
C ILE A 288 -6.15 -14.66 3.33
N TYR A 289 -5.90 -13.40 2.95
CA TYR A 289 -6.64 -12.73 1.87
C TYR A 289 -6.33 -13.30 0.50
N ASP A 290 -5.07 -13.66 0.26
CA ASP A 290 -4.59 -14.09 -1.06
C ASP A 290 -4.79 -15.58 -1.32
N GLU A 291 -5.59 -16.26 -0.51
CA GLU A 291 -5.82 -17.70 -0.58
C GLU A 291 -4.52 -18.52 -0.72
N PHE A 292 -3.44 -18.14 -0.01
CA PHE A 292 -2.22 -18.96 0.12
C PHE A 292 -2.49 -20.20 0.99
N LYS A 293 -3.44 -21.01 0.54
CA LYS A 293 -3.86 -22.28 1.11
C LYS A 293 -2.79 -23.32 0.79
N VAL A 294 -1.63 -23.19 1.43
CA VAL A 294 -0.71 -24.32 1.59
C VAL A 294 -1.23 -25.16 2.76
N PHE A 295 -2.39 -25.79 2.59
CA PHE A 295 -2.89 -26.75 3.58
C PHE A 295 -2.03 -28.03 3.54
N PRO A 296 -1.83 -28.73 4.66
CA PRO A 296 -1.48 -30.13 4.62
C PRO A 296 -2.64 -30.90 3.99
N GLU A 297 -2.36 -31.72 2.97
CA GLU A 297 -3.08 -32.98 2.85
C GLU A 297 -2.85 -33.75 4.15
N ASN A 298 -3.92 -34.05 4.86
CA ASN A 298 -3.94 -35.18 5.78
C ASN A 298 -4.32 -36.42 4.97
#